data_AF-A0A518ES24-F1
#
_entry.id   AF-A0A518ES24-F1
#
_cell.length_a   1.000
_cell.length_b   1.000
_cell.length_c   1.000
_cell.angle_alpha   90.00
_cell.angle_beta   90.00
_cell.angle_gamma   90.00
#
_symmetry.space_group_name_H-M   'P 1'
#
loop_
_entity.id
_entity.type
_entity.pdbx_description
1 polymer ?
#
loop_
_entity_poly.entity_id
_entity_poly.type
_entity_poly.pdbx_seq_one_letter_code
_entity_poly.pdbx_strand_id
1 'polypeptide(L)'
;MIDSETPQPEPDNLADPELSSYGTVPVGAITDAELGAGDATSPEADRDPAYETWDPEVATDDPEHGLSGADSTLARFSRAEPLVVLLSPSEVEVLAPRAKGSPAHRMAGSSRLIQFTHDLPIGKALASHIVTTLKQHGVARRSIRLALSHEFLPAQIIEVPDLPSKELTQVVARRSAALIDATPQEVTFTGLALDGPDREERRWLVHAMLAKPLIAMQTELRAQGWVVRDVVPARTAPFLSVRSTTLAGEGRATLVLVFDRESAAIGLVSGGRLAHLSTLPGSLDMHLAGEQVARALVQELRGVDAFWRRSSRGDQVTDILILGAVRSALDRLAPAIRMALGDVRVAGAIGAMPFQAEGAGWIASAPNEARIDLLRALRSPRVAALDLSLPLRPRGRSIAAVAMSSLVLCSTVALAMRDGMNGLTSSISTEARVVEAASADLEALRERQARASALEAQLIADCQELQQLEGLGISATPILAGLRRAFGDGTRLLSMRAIGLAVGGAAISPALGEVGALHVRGVVIDDPEETTRALHRLRAALGRVPGVVNVQIEPPSLSDLGPIGVFGPGNGSLRFLATARLVPVGQESAYGKALRQGPEQPDGAFEALPGGN
;
A
#
# COMPACT_ATOMS: atom_id res chain seq x y z
N MET A 1 -45.76 52.76 14.11
CA MET A 1 -46.74 52.27 13.12
C MET A 1 -46.26 52.72 11.76
N ILE A 2 -45.53 51.85 11.07
CA ILE A 2 -45.06 52.05 9.71
C ILE A 2 -45.33 50.71 9.04
N ASP A 3 -46.36 50.69 8.19
CA ASP A 3 -46.71 49.53 7.38
C ASP A 3 -45.98 49.61 6.04
N SER A 4 -45.53 48.42 5.64
CA SER A 4 -44.83 48.05 4.43
C SER A 4 -45.79 47.87 3.27
N GLU A 5 -45.46 48.37 2.08
CA GLU A 5 -46.03 47.88 0.83
C GLU A 5 -44.99 47.90 -0.31
N THR A 6 -44.79 46.72 -0.88
CA THR A 6 -44.01 46.36 -2.08
C THR A 6 -44.73 46.73 -3.37
N PRO A 7 -44.04 47.13 -4.45
CA PRO A 7 -44.65 47.28 -5.76
C PRO A 7 -44.44 46.05 -6.68
N GLN A 8 -45.52 45.63 -7.35
CA GLN A 8 -45.49 44.86 -8.60
C GLN A 8 -45.29 45.80 -9.80
N PRO A 9 -44.85 45.28 -10.95
CA PRO A 9 -45.36 45.75 -12.23
C PRO A 9 -45.94 44.65 -13.13
N GLU A 10 -46.83 45.13 -13.98
CA GLU A 10 -47.82 44.50 -14.85
C GLU A 10 -47.27 43.71 -16.05
N PRO A 11 -48.11 42.86 -16.70
CA PRO A 11 -47.82 42.20 -17.96
C PRO A 11 -48.44 42.95 -19.16
N ASP A 12 -47.69 43.06 -20.25
CA ASP A 12 -48.20 43.54 -21.55
C ASP A 12 -48.27 42.42 -22.58
N ASN A 13 -49.39 42.42 -23.30
CA ASN A 13 -49.79 41.49 -24.36
C ASN A 13 -49.19 41.87 -25.73
N LEU A 14 -49.07 40.90 -26.66
CA LEU A 14 -49.86 40.81 -27.91
C LEU A 14 -49.18 39.97 -29.02
N ALA A 15 -49.95 38.97 -29.50
CA ALA A 15 -50.20 38.54 -30.89
C ALA A 15 -49.15 37.75 -31.72
N ASP A 16 -49.38 36.42 -31.84
CA ASP A 16 -49.74 35.58 -33.03
C ASP A 16 -49.02 35.73 -34.40
N PRO A 17 -49.14 34.76 -35.35
CA PRO A 17 -49.02 33.28 -35.29
C PRO A 17 -48.24 32.69 -36.52
N GLU A 18 -47.94 31.38 -36.55
CA GLU A 18 -48.13 30.45 -37.71
C GLU A 18 -47.35 29.11 -37.61
N LEU A 19 -48.13 28.02 -37.83
CA LEU A 19 -47.81 26.76 -38.55
C LEU A 19 -46.68 25.83 -38.07
N SER A 20 -47.03 24.64 -37.54
CA SER A 20 -47.21 23.42 -38.36
C SER A 20 -47.29 22.13 -37.51
N SER A 21 -48.42 21.42 -37.67
CA SER A 21 -48.62 19.97 -37.64
C SER A 21 -47.96 19.09 -36.55
N TYR A 22 -48.75 18.71 -35.55
CA TYR A 22 -48.62 17.44 -34.83
C TYR A 22 -49.44 16.36 -35.54
N GLY A 23 -48.82 15.22 -35.84
CA GLY A 23 -49.48 14.00 -36.28
C GLY A 23 -49.12 12.85 -35.34
N THR A 24 -50.03 12.53 -34.43
CA THR A 24 -50.08 11.30 -33.60
C THR A 24 -50.65 10.14 -34.40
N VAL A 25 -49.97 8.98 -34.42
CA VAL A 25 -50.59 7.64 -34.57
C VAL A 25 -49.59 6.55 -34.10
N PRO A 26 -50.00 5.27 -33.86
CA PRO A 26 -49.80 4.63 -32.57
C PRO A 26 -49.08 3.27 -32.64
N VAL A 27 -48.99 2.65 -31.47
CA VAL A 27 -48.60 1.27 -31.17
C VAL A 27 -49.37 0.25 -32.03
N GLY A 28 -48.64 -0.71 -32.61
CA GLY A 28 -49.19 -1.88 -33.31
C GLY A 28 -48.22 -3.05 -33.28
N ALA A 29 -48.71 -4.20 -32.84
CA ALA A 29 -48.03 -5.48 -32.67
C ALA A 29 -47.54 -6.10 -33.99
N ILE A 30 -46.49 -6.93 -33.91
CA ILE A 30 -46.04 -7.79 -35.02
C ILE A 30 -46.10 -9.24 -34.54
N THR A 31 -46.86 -10.04 -35.29
CA THR A 31 -47.01 -11.49 -35.23
C THR A 31 -46.01 -12.22 -36.13
N ASP A 32 -45.82 -13.49 -35.81
CA ASP A 32 -44.90 -14.51 -36.34
C ASP A 32 -45.02 -14.90 -37.83
N ALA A 33 -44.01 -15.72 -38.21
CA ALA A 33 -43.91 -16.71 -39.29
C ALA A 33 -43.06 -16.28 -40.51
N GLU A 34 -42.11 -17.05 -41.07
CA GLU A 34 -41.58 -18.39 -40.77
C GLU A 34 -40.33 -18.65 -41.67
N LEU A 35 -39.49 -19.60 -41.24
CA LEU A 35 -38.60 -20.51 -42.00
C LEU A 35 -37.24 -20.03 -42.58
N GLY A 36 -36.20 -20.63 -42.02
CA GLY A 36 -34.86 -20.75 -42.61
C GLY A 36 -33.93 -21.58 -41.73
N ALA A 37 -34.06 -22.90 -41.77
CA ALA A 37 -33.20 -23.85 -41.06
C ALA A 37 -31.74 -23.75 -41.51
N GLY A 38 -30.82 -23.73 -40.54
CA GLY A 38 -29.38 -23.75 -40.76
C GLY A 38 -28.65 -24.19 -39.50
N ASP A 39 -28.45 -25.50 -39.40
CA ASP A 39 -27.69 -26.22 -38.39
C ASP A 39 -26.20 -25.80 -38.42
N ALA A 40 -25.64 -25.33 -37.31
CA ALA A 40 -24.19 -25.33 -37.06
C ALA A 40 -23.90 -25.12 -35.58
N THR A 41 -23.56 -26.22 -34.92
CA THR A 41 -22.96 -26.27 -33.58
C THR A 41 -21.55 -25.65 -33.59
N SER A 42 -21.31 -24.66 -32.74
CA SER A 42 -19.96 -24.30 -32.29
C SER A 42 -20.01 -23.72 -30.88
N PRO A 43 -19.24 -24.24 -29.92
CA PRO A 43 -19.15 -23.67 -28.59
C PRO A 43 -18.12 -22.55 -28.61
N GLU A 44 -18.58 -21.29 -28.58
CA GLU A 44 -17.71 -20.17 -28.26
C GLU A 44 -17.42 -20.16 -26.75
N ALA A 45 -16.14 -20.17 -26.46
CA ALA A 45 -15.59 -20.14 -25.12
C ALA A 45 -15.79 -18.77 -24.47
N ASP A 46 -16.50 -18.77 -23.34
CA ASP A 46 -16.40 -17.73 -22.32
C ASP A 46 -14.93 -17.52 -21.95
N ARG A 47 -14.39 -16.36 -22.28
CA ARG A 47 -13.15 -15.85 -21.71
C ARG A 47 -13.37 -14.43 -21.22
N ASP A 48 -13.75 -14.36 -19.96
CA ASP A 48 -13.66 -13.16 -19.12
C ASP A 48 -12.21 -12.65 -19.08
N PRO A 49 -11.93 -11.37 -19.38
CA PRO A 49 -10.65 -10.77 -19.02
C PRO A 49 -10.65 -10.48 -17.51
N ALA A 50 -9.92 -11.30 -16.76
CA ALA A 50 -9.67 -11.10 -15.33
C ALA A 50 -9.06 -9.71 -15.09
N TYR A 51 -9.79 -8.87 -14.36
CA TYR A 51 -9.27 -7.68 -13.71
C TYR A 51 -8.75 -8.09 -12.33
N GLU A 52 -7.45 -8.37 -12.23
CA GLU A 52 -6.77 -8.42 -10.93
C GLU A 52 -6.38 -6.99 -10.55
N THR A 53 -7.18 -6.38 -9.68
CA THR A 53 -6.78 -5.19 -8.94
C THR A 53 -6.05 -5.59 -7.67
N TRP A 54 -4.91 -4.94 -7.52
CA TRP A 54 -3.82 -5.09 -6.57
C TRP A 54 -4.24 -4.85 -5.11
N ASP A 55 -3.79 -5.71 -4.20
CA ASP A 55 -3.86 -5.55 -2.74
C ASP A 55 -2.63 -4.73 -2.27
N PRO A 56 -2.77 -3.52 -1.69
CA PRO A 56 -1.66 -2.62 -1.42
C PRO A 56 -1.02 -2.79 -0.03
N GLU A 57 -1.04 -4.00 0.54
CA GLU A 57 -0.31 -4.28 1.78
C GLU A 57 0.96 -5.07 1.52
N VAL A 58 2.09 -4.50 1.98
CA VAL A 58 3.46 -5.05 2.01
C VAL A 58 4.28 -4.91 0.73
N ALA A 59 4.82 -3.71 0.51
CA ALA A 59 6.06 -3.51 -0.26
C ALA A 59 7.23 -3.37 0.72
N THR A 60 7.90 -4.48 1.05
CA THR A 60 9.22 -4.48 1.70
C THR A 60 10.30 -4.67 0.64
N ASP A 61 11.17 -3.68 0.48
CA ASP A 61 12.33 -3.69 -0.41
C ASP A 61 13.38 -4.70 0.09
N ASP A 62 13.83 -5.60 -0.78
CA ASP A 62 15.05 -6.40 -0.56
C ASP A 62 15.86 -6.48 -1.88
N PRO A 63 17.11 -5.97 -1.98
CA PRO A 63 17.77 -5.81 -3.26
C PRO A 63 19.02 -6.68 -3.42
N GLU A 64 18.93 -8.01 -3.49
CA GLU A 64 20.05 -8.84 -3.96
C GLU A 64 19.61 -10.04 -4.79
N HIS A 65 19.83 -9.97 -6.12
CA HIS A 65 20.59 -10.94 -6.91
C HIS A 65 20.41 -10.70 -8.41
N GLY A 66 21.54 -10.70 -9.13
CA GLY A 66 21.60 -10.45 -10.56
C GLY A 66 21.64 -11.74 -11.38
N LEU A 67 20.94 -11.74 -12.51
CA LEU A 67 21.32 -12.52 -13.69
C LEU A 67 21.05 -11.71 -14.98
N SER A 68 22.14 -11.60 -15.77
CA SER A 68 22.28 -11.58 -17.24
C SER A 68 20.98 -11.51 -18.06
N GLY A 69 20.79 -10.64 -19.06
CA GLY A 69 21.75 -10.11 -20.01
C GLY A 69 21.12 -10.09 -21.41
N ALA A 70 19.92 -9.50 -21.56
CA ALA A 70 19.30 -9.21 -22.86
C ALA A 70 18.28 -8.06 -22.85
N ASP A 71 17.76 -7.64 -21.69
CA ASP A 71 16.75 -6.55 -21.57
C ASP A 71 17.28 -5.24 -20.94
N SER A 72 18.60 -5.05 -20.99
CA SER A 72 19.30 -4.01 -20.23
C SER A 72 18.94 -2.57 -20.63
N THR A 73 18.39 -2.35 -21.83
CA THR A 73 18.02 -1.00 -22.31
C THR A 73 16.71 -0.55 -21.69
N LEU A 74 15.67 -1.40 -21.64
CA LEU A 74 14.38 -1.08 -21.00
C LEU A 74 14.50 -1.08 -19.47
N ALA A 75 15.25 -2.01 -18.89
CA ALA A 75 15.51 -2.04 -17.45
C ALA A 75 16.32 -0.82 -16.95
N ARG A 76 17.23 -0.27 -17.76
CA ARG A 76 17.94 0.99 -17.41
C ARG A 76 17.05 2.23 -17.47
N PHE A 77 15.99 2.22 -18.29
CA PHE A 77 14.97 3.29 -18.25
C PHE A 77 14.03 3.19 -17.05
N SER A 78 14.00 2.05 -16.34
CA SER A 78 13.14 1.81 -15.17
C SER A 78 13.54 2.62 -13.92
N ARG A 79 14.83 2.87 -13.68
CA ARG A 79 15.29 3.57 -12.46
C ARG A 79 15.30 5.10 -12.52
N ALA A 80 15.13 5.71 -13.71
CA ALA A 80 15.11 7.16 -13.81
C ALA A 80 13.72 7.71 -13.43
N GLU A 81 13.67 8.74 -12.58
CA GLU A 81 12.41 9.43 -12.23
C GLU A 81 11.63 9.83 -13.50
N PRO A 82 10.32 9.54 -13.58
CA PRO A 82 9.51 9.95 -14.71
C PRO A 82 9.42 11.49 -14.77
N LEU A 83 9.24 12.01 -15.98
CA LEU A 83 8.82 13.40 -16.16
C LEU A 83 7.38 13.52 -15.66
N VAL A 84 7.03 14.62 -15.02
CA VAL A 84 5.63 14.90 -14.67
C VAL A 84 5.06 15.81 -15.74
N VAL A 85 3.96 15.39 -16.34
CA VAL A 85 3.21 16.16 -17.34
C VAL A 85 1.83 16.42 -16.74
N LEU A 86 1.58 17.65 -16.31
CA LEU A 86 0.27 18.10 -15.85
C LEU A 86 -0.54 18.60 -17.05
N LEU A 87 -1.72 18.02 -17.25
CA LEU A 87 -2.64 18.33 -18.33
C LEU A 87 -3.87 19.06 -17.81
N SER A 88 -4.11 20.24 -18.35
CA SER A 88 -5.36 21.00 -18.24
C SER A 88 -6.01 21.14 -19.62
N PRO A 89 -7.28 21.53 -19.74
CA PRO A 89 -7.95 21.64 -21.05
C PRO A 89 -7.30 22.62 -22.04
N SER A 90 -6.62 23.64 -21.53
CA SER A 90 -6.00 24.70 -22.34
C SER A 90 -4.48 24.75 -22.26
N GLU A 91 -3.85 23.91 -21.42
CA GLU A 91 -2.44 24.03 -21.10
C GLU A 91 -1.79 22.72 -20.65
N VAL A 92 -0.52 22.58 -21.01
CA VAL A 92 0.35 21.53 -20.51
C VAL A 92 1.54 22.13 -19.77
N GLU A 93 1.81 21.57 -18.59
CA GLU A 93 2.98 21.92 -17.79
C GLU A 93 3.84 20.68 -17.56
N VAL A 94 5.14 20.78 -17.86
CA VAL A 94 6.07 19.66 -17.76
C VAL A 94 7.23 20.00 -16.84
N LEU A 95 7.43 19.16 -15.82
CA LEU A 95 8.61 19.22 -14.97
C LEU A 95 9.70 18.28 -15.53
N ALA A 96 10.61 18.85 -16.30
CA ALA A 96 11.71 18.13 -16.93
C ALA A 96 13.04 18.34 -16.19
N PRO A 97 13.96 17.34 -16.17
CA PRO A 97 15.33 17.59 -15.71
C PRO A 97 16.02 18.58 -16.66
N ARG A 98 16.90 19.43 -16.14
CA ARG A 98 17.76 20.25 -17.00
C ARG A 98 18.75 19.37 -17.77
N ALA A 99 19.06 19.77 -19.00
CA ALA A 99 20.00 19.04 -19.85
C ALA A 99 21.41 18.99 -19.24
N LYS A 100 22.09 17.85 -19.41
CA LYS A 100 23.48 17.69 -18.99
C LYS A 100 24.36 18.73 -19.73
N GLY A 101 24.97 19.66 -18.99
CA GLY A 101 25.87 20.70 -19.55
C GLY A 101 25.43 22.15 -19.32
N SER A 102 24.21 22.40 -18.82
CA SER A 102 23.83 23.76 -18.40
C SER A 102 24.67 24.20 -17.18
N PRO A 103 25.12 25.47 -17.07
CA PRO A 103 25.86 25.98 -15.90
C PRO A 103 25.15 25.71 -14.57
N ALA A 104 23.81 25.73 -14.60
CA ALA A 104 22.97 25.46 -13.44
C ALA A 104 22.81 23.97 -13.10
N HIS A 105 23.30 23.05 -13.95
CA HIS A 105 23.26 21.62 -13.69
C HIS A 105 24.18 21.19 -12.54
N ARG A 106 25.18 22.02 -12.18
CA ARG A 106 26.08 21.76 -11.04
C ARG A 106 25.34 21.78 -9.70
N MET A 107 24.14 22.36 -9.63
CA MET A 107 23.24 22.17 -8.50
C MET A 107 22.41 20.91 -8.74
N ALA A 108 22.76 19.83 -8.03
CA ALA A 108 22.03 18.56 -8.07
C ALA A 108 20.51 18.81 -7.88
N GLY A 109 19.69 18.26 -8.78
CA GLY A 109 18.23 18.37 -8.69
C GLY A 109 17.57 19.55 -9.44
N SER A 110 18.32 20.32 -10.24
CA SER A 110 17.72 21.41 -11.03
C SER A 110 16.73 20.86 -12.08
N SER A 111 15.44 20.97 -11.81
CA SER A 111 14.38 20.75 -12.80
C SER A 111 14.08 22.07 -13.52
N ARG A 112 13.53 22.01 -14.73
CA ARG A 112 12.96 23.15 -15.44
C ARG A 112 11.48 22.89 -15.69
N LEU A 113 10.71 23.96 -15.62
CA LEU A 113 9.31 23.99 -16.00
C LEU A 113 9.22 24.34 -17.49
N ILE A 114 8.49 23.53 -18.25
CA ILE A 114 8.12 23.80 -19.64
C ILE A 114 6.61 23.98 -19.65
N GLN A 115 6.12 25.08 -20.20
CA GLN A 115 4.69 25.39 -20.27
C GLN A 115 4.33 25.77 -21.69
N PHE A 116 3.18 25.29 -22.17
CA PHE A 116 2.63 25.66 -23.46
C PHE A 116 1.10 25.45 -23.46
N THR A 117 0.41 26.31 -24.20
CA THR A 117 -1.04 26.25 -24.37
C THR A 117 -1.44 25.36 -25.54
N HIS A 118 -2.66 24.84 -25.52
CA HIS A 118 -3.26 24.08 -26.62
C HIS A 118 -4.79 24.25 -26.64
N ASP A 119 -5.40 23.85 -27.75
CA ASP A 119 -6.85 23.77 -27.98
C ASP A 119 -7.29 22.33 -28.32
N LEU A 120 -6.36 21.38 -28.24
CA LEU A 120 -6.58 20.00 -28.65
C LEU A 120 -7.31 19.20 -27.56
N PRO A 121 -8.31 18.37 -27.91
CA PRO A 121 -8.94 17.47 -26.95
C PRO A 121 -7.97 16.37 -26.50
N ILE A 122 -8.23 15.80 -25.33
CA ILE A 122 -7.48 14.65 -24.82
C ILE A 122 -7.55 13.48 -25.82
N GLY A 123 -6.40 12.92 -26.20
CA GLY A 123 -6.31 11.87 -27.21
C GLY A 123 -5.02 11.92 -28.03
N LYS A 124 -5.09 11.41 -29.27
CA LYS A 124 -3.91 11.27 -30.16
C LYS A 124 -3.29 12.62 -30.54
N ALA A 125 -4.10 13.59 -30.93
CA ALA A 125 -3.59 14.89 -31.39
C ALA A 125 -2.80 15.60 -30.28
N LEU A 126 -3.36 15.67 -29.07
CA LEU A 126 -2.68 16.25 -27.92
C LEU A 126 -1.41 15.49 -27.54
N ALA A 127 -1.42 14.16 -27.54
CA ALA A 127 -0.22 13.34 -27.33
C ALA A 127 0.91 13.68 -28.31
N SER A 128 0.60 13.77 -29.61
CA SER A 128 1.56 14.15 -30.65
C SER A 128 2.10 15.55 -30.48
N HIS A 129 1.24 16.48 -30.10
CA HIS A 129 1.63 17.85 -29.81
C HIS A 129 2.61 17.90 -28.63
N ILE A 130 2.28 17.25 -27.50
CA ILE A 130 3.16 17.16 -26.32
C ILE A 130 4.53 16.60 -26.69
N VAL A 131 4.59 15.47 -27.40
CA VAL A 131 5.87 14.85 -27.77
C VAL A 131 6.69 15.75 -28.69
N THR A 132 6.05 16.42 -29.65
CA THR A 132 6.72 17.33 -30.58
C THR A 132 7.33 18.51 -29.83
N THR A 133 6.57 19.13 -28.94
CA THR A 133 7.02 20.25 -28.10
C THR A 133 8.15 19.82 -27.17
N LEU A 134 8.04 18.66 -26.51
CA LEU A 134 9.10 18.15 -25.65
C LEU A 134 10.40 17.85 -26.41
N LYS A 135 10.32 17.35 -27.65
CA LYS A 135 11.49 17.17 -28.53
C LYS A 135 12.12 18.50 -28.91
N GLN A 136 11.33 19.51 -29.24
CA GLN A 136 11.83 20.87 -29.55
C GLN A 136 12.58 21.49 -28.36
N HIS A 137 12.11 21.24 -27.13
CA HIS A 137 12.82 21.65 -25.92
C HIS A 137 14.05 20.78 -25.59
N GLY A 138 14.36 19.74 -26.36
CA GLY A 138 15.50 18.85 -26.13
C GLY A 138 15.32 17.89 -24.95
N VAL A 139 14.08 17.49 -24.63
CA VAL A 139 13.81 16.52 -23.56
C VAL A 139 14.09 15.11 -24.09
N ALA A 140 15.16 14.48 -23.59
CA ALA A 140 15.58 13.14 -24.00
C ALA A 140 14.90 12.00 -23.23
N ARG A 141 14.35 12.26 -22.02
CA ARG A 141 13.64 11.25 -21.22
C ARG A 141 12.32 10.90 -21.88
N ARG A 142 12.01 9.60 -21.95
CA ARG A 142 10.80 9.07 -22.60
C ARG A 142 9.77 8.50 -21.64
N SER A 143 10.05 8.51 -20.33
CA SER A 143 9.11 8.03 -19.31
C SER A 143 8.37 9.19 -18.67
N ILE A 144 7.05 9.13 -18.64
CA ILE A 144 6.16 10.19 -18.16
C ILE A 144 5.16 9.65 -17.14
N ARG A 145 4.83 10.48 -16.16
CA ARG A 145 3.64 10.38 -15.33
C ARG A 145 2.70 11.46 -15.80
N LEU A 146 1.51 11.07 -16.22
CA LEU A 146 0.47 12.00 -16.64
C LEU A 146 -0.33 12.38 -15.40
N ALA A 147 -0.38 13.66 -15.07
CA ALA A 147 -1.25 14.18 -14.04
C ALA A 147 -2.40 14.92 -14.72
N LEU A 148 -3.63 14.49 -14.49
CA LEU A 148 -4.81 15.09 -15.11
C LEU A 148 -5.45 16.08 -14.14
N SER A 149 -5.71 17.30 -14.60
CA SER A 149 -6.47 18.29 -13.86
C SER A 149 -7.89 17.79 -13.54
N HIS A 150 -8.53 18.46 -12.58
CA HIS A 150 -9.88 18.13 -12.14
C HIS A 150 -10.96 18.31 -13.22
N GLU A 151 -10.68 19.11 -14.25
CA GLU A 151 -11.59 19.32 -15.39
C GLU A 151 -11.69 18.07 -16.28
N PHE A 152 -10.64 17.24 -16.30
CA PHE A 152 -10.66 15.94 -16.97
C PHE A 152 -11.12 14.80 -16.07
N LEU A 153 -10.94 14.95 -14.76
CA LEU A 153 -11.22 13.93 -13.75
C LEU A 153 -12.17 14.49 -12.69
N PRO A 154 -13.49 14.54 -12.98
CA PRO A 154 -14.48 14.81 -11.94
C PRO A 154 -14.28 13.83 -10.80
N ALA A 155 -14.50 14.35 -9.59
CA ALA A 155 -14.30 13.63 -8.34
C ALA A 155 -15.59 13.65 -7.53
N GLN A 156 -15.94 12.53 -6.93
CA GLN A 156 -17.09 12.42 -6.05
C GLN A 156 -16.75 11.56 -4.83
N ILE A 157 -17.24 11.96 -3.67
CA ILE A 157 -17.23 11.10 -2.49
C ILE A 157 -18.52 10.29 -2.49
N ILE A 158 -18.39 8.96 -2.46
CA ILE A 158 -19.50 8.03 -2.35
C ILE A 158 -19.40 7.23 -1.05
N GLU A 159 -20.53 6.83 -0.50
CA GLU A 159 -20.59 5.92 0.65
C GLU A 159 -20.93 4.52 0.14
N VAL A 160 -20.13 3.55 0.55
CA VAL A 160 -20.27 2.15 0.15
C VAL A 160 -20.13 1.28 1.40
N PRO A 161 -21.04 0.32 1.64
CA PRO A 161 -20.87 -0.64 2.71
C PRO A 161 -19.59 -1.45 2.52
N ASP A 162 -19.11 -2.12 3.57
CA ASP A 162 -18.00 -3.05 3.42
C ASP A 162 -18.42 -4.24 2.54
N LEU A 163 -17.83 -4.31 1.35
CA LEU A 163 -18.17 -5.27 0.30
C LEU A 163 -16.91 -6.04 -0.13
N PRO A 164 -17.05 -7.30 -0.57
CA PRO A 164 -15.97 -8.02 -1.22
C PRO A 164 -15.43 -7.23 -2.43
N SER A 165 -14.12 -7.30 -2.66
CA SER A 165 -13.40 -6.51 -3.68
C SER A 165 -14.07 -6.50 -5.06
N LYS A 166 -14.61 -7.64 -5.53
CA LYS A 166 -15.33 -7.75 -6.81
C LYS A 166 -16.61 -6.91 -6.83
N GLU A 167 -17.41 -7.00 -5.78
CA GLU A 167 -18.68 -6.26 -5.66
C GLU A 167 -18.43 -4.77 -5.46
N LEU A 168 -17.46 -4.42 -4.61
CA LEU A 168 -16.99 -3.06 -4.43
C LEU A 168 -16.58 -2.43 -5.77
N THR A 169 -15.77 -3.13 -6.56
CA THR A 169 -15.34 -2.68 -7.89
C THR A 169 -16.52 -2.42 -8.81
N GLN A 170 -17.53 -3.31 -8.83
CA GLN A 170 -18.74 -3.11 -9.64
C GLN A 170 -19.59 -1.92 -9.17
N VAL A 171 -19.71 -1.71 -7.85
CA VAL A 171 -20.42 -0.56 -7.28
C VAL A 171 -19.70 0.74 -7.63
N VAL A 172 -18.39 0.81 -7.40
CA VAL A 172 -17.57 1.98 -7.72
C VAL A 172 -17.59 2.27 -9.22
N ALA A 173 -17.50 1.24 -10.08
CA ALA A 173 -17.59 1.40 -11.53
C ALA A 173 -18.94 2.00 -11.96
N ARG A 174 -20.06 1.51 -11.43
CA ARG A 174 -21.40 2.06 -11.72
C ARG A 174 -21.54 3.50 -11.25
N ARG A 175 -21.05 3.83 -10.05
CA ARG A 175 -21.08 5.21 -9.53
C ARG A 175 -20.19 6.15 -10.33
N SER A 176 -19.01 5.69 -10.72
CA SER A 176 -18.09 6.42 -11.60
C SER A 176 -18.70 6.70 -12.97
N ALA A 177 -19.42 5.73 -13.53
CA ALA A 177 -20.10 5.85 -14.81
C ALA A 177 -21.24 6.86 -14.75
N ALA A 178 -22.04 6.81 -13.68
CA ALA A 178 -23.09 7.79 -13.42
C ALA A 178 -22.54 9.22 -13.21
N LEU A 179 -21.34 9.38 -12.65
CA LEU A 179 -20.70 10.68 -12.45
C LEU A 179 -20.41 11.42 -13.78
N ILE A 180 -20.22 10.69 -14.87
CA ILE A 180 -19.84 11.24 -16.18
C ILE A 180 -20.83 10.88 -17.30
N ASP A 181 -22.05 10.49 -16.94
CA ASP A 181 -23.13 10.11 -17.87
C ASP A 181 -22.70 9.07 -18.93
N ALA A 182 -21.95 8.05 -18.51
CA ALA A 182 -21.43 7.00 -19.38
C ALA A 182 -21.83 5.60 -18.91
N THR A 183 -21.53 4.57 -19.71
CA THR A 183 -21.69 3.17 -19.29
C THR A 183 -20.47 2.68 -18.50
N PRO A 184 -20.61 1.74 -17.55
CA PRO A 184 -19.48 1.24 -16.76
C PRO A 184 -18.31 0.70 -17.59
N GLN A 185 -18.57 0.18 -18.79
CA GLN A 185 -17.56 -0.36 -19.70
C GLN A 185 -16.74 0.73 -20.41
N GLU A 186 -17.26 1.96 -20.48
CA GLU A 186 -16.62 3.08 -21.16
C GLU A 186 -15.75 3.93 -20.22
N VAL A 187 -15.83 3.69 -18.92
CA VAL A 187 -15.18 4.50 -17.88
C VAL A 187 -13.95 3.80 -17.34
N THR A 188 -12.90 4.60 -17.10
CA THR A 188 -11.80 4.22 -16.22
C THR A 188 -11.89 5.07 -14.96
N PHE A 189 -11.62 4.45 -13.81
CA PHE A 189 -11.77 5.10 -12.52
C PHE A 189 -10.68 4.68 -11.55
N THR A 190 -10.47 5.51 -10.53
CA THR A 190 -9.65 5.19 -9.36
C THR A 190 -10.44 5.56 -8.11
N GLY A 191 -10.28 4.76 -7.05
CA GLY A 191 -10.98 4.92 -5.79
C GLY A 191 -10.01 4.95 -4.63
N LEU A 192 -10.18 5.91 -3.73
CA LEU A 192 -9.42 6.04 -2.49
C LEU A 192 -10.36 5.98 -1.30
N ALA A 193 -10.21 4.97 -0.45
CA ALA A 193 -10.95 4.91 0.81
C ALA A 193 -10.48 6.03 1.76
N LEU A 194 -11.40 6.89 2.16
CA LEU A 194 -11.16 7.98 3.12
C LEU A 194 -11.28 7.51 4.57
N ASP A 195 -12.05 6.45 4.79
CA ASP A 195 -12.27 5.86 6.11
C ASP A 195 -11.45 4.57 6.31
N GLY A 196 -11.18 4.27 7.59
CA GLY A 196 -10.57 3.02 8.03
C GLY A 196 -11.42 1.79 7.68
N PRO A 197 -10.86 0.58 7.77
CA PRO A 197 -11.59 -0.66 7.50
C PRO A 197 -12.67 -0.95 8.55
N ASP A 198 -12.58 -0.39 9.75
CA ASP A 198 -13.47 -0.70 10.88
C ASP A 198 -14.88 -0.08 10.79
N ARG A 199 -15.24 0.55 9.66
CA ARG A 199 -16.56 1.16 9.48
C ARG A 199 -17.45 0.29 8.61
N GLU A 200 -18.69 0.10 9.07
CA GLU A 200 -19.75 -0.59 8.30
C GLU A 200 -19.99 0.05 6.94
N GLU A 201 -19.98 1.38 6.89
CA GLU A 201 -20.02 2.17 5.65
C GLU A 201 -18.75 3.02 5.54
N ARG A 202 -18.09 2.91 4.39
CA ARG A 202 -16.83 3.57 4.09
C ARG A 202 -17.04 4.63 3.03
N ARG A 203 -16.48 5.82 3.24
CA ARG A 203 -16.43 6.88 2.22
C ARG A 203 -15.28 6.59 1.26
N TRP A 204 -15.58 6.65 -0.02
CA TRP A 204 -14.64 6.49 -1.12
C TRP A 204 -14.60 7.74 -1.96
N LEU A 205 -13.41 8.32 -2.12
CA LEU A 205 -13.16 9.35 -3.12
C LEU A 205 -12.92 8.67 -4.46
N VAL A 206 -13.78 8.92 -5.42
CA VAL A 206 -13.76 8.29 -6.74
C VAL A 206 -13.47 9.35 -7.80
N HIS A 207 -12.53 9.04 -8.68
CA HIS A 207 -12.23 9.83 -9.87
C HIS A 207 -12.60 9.02 -11.11
N ALA A 208 -13.25 9.64 -12.09
CA ALA A 208 -13.72 8.96 -13.29
C ALA A 208 -13.37 9.74 -14.56
N MET A 209 -13.07 9.04 -15.65
CA MET A 209 -13.01 9.61 -17.00
C MET A 209 -13.36 8.56 -18.05
N LEU A 210 -13.66 9.02 -19.27
CA LEU A 210 -13.82 8.15 -20.42
C LEU A 210 -12.49 7.43 -20.74
N ALA A 211 -12.54 6.10 -20.87
CA ALA A 211 -11.38 5.27 -21.15
C ALA A 211 -10.84 5.49 -22.58
N LYS A 212 -11.74 5.65 -23.56
CA LYS A 212 -11.37 5.73 -25.00
C LYS A 212 -10.39 6.86 -25.32
N PRO A 213 -10.60 8.13 -24.90
CA PRO A 213 -9.62 9.19 -25.09
C PRO A 213 -8.26 8.92 -24.42
N LEU A 214 -8.28 8.38 -23.20
CA LEU A 214 -7.06 8.05 -22.47
C LEU A 214 -6.24 6.96 -23.17
N ILE A 215 -6.90 5.87 -23.60
CA ILE A 215 -6.29 4.79 -24.39
C ILE A 215 -5.66 5.36 -25.66
N ALA A 216 -6.39 6.23 -26.37
CA ALA A 216 -5.90 6.84 -27.60
C ALA A 216 -4.65 7.68 -27.35
N MET A 217 -4.63 8.47 -26.27
CA MET A 217 -3.49 9.27 -25.85
C MET A 217 -2.27 8.40 -25.47
N GLN A 218 -2.45 7.42 -24.58
CA GLN A 218 -1.37 6.53 -24.15
C GLN A 218 -0.81 5.69 -25.31
N THR A 219 -1.68 5.24 -26.22
CA THR A 219 -1.27 4.50 -27.43
C THR A 219 -0.41 5.37 -28.33
N GLU A 220 -0.77 6.63 -28.52
CA GLU A 220 0.00 7.57 -29.34
C GLU A 220 1.36 7.92 -28.70
N LEU A 221 1.38 8.18 -27.39
CA LEU A 221 2.63 8.37 -26.63
C LEU A 221 3.56 7.16 -26.81
N ARG A 222 3.02 5.94 -26.66
CA ARG A 222 3.73 4.69 -26.90
C ARG A 222 4.19 4.54 -28.35
N ALA A 223 3.37 4.97 -29.32
CA ALA A 223 3.71 4.95 -30.74
C ALA A 223 4.97 5.78 -31.04
N GLN A 224 5.12 6.91 -30.34
CA GLN A 224 6.26 7.81 -30.46
C GLN A 224 7.44 7.47 -29.55
N GLY A 225 7.40 6.30 -28.89
CA GLY A 225 8.45 5.78 -28.05
C GLY A 225 8.45 6.30 -26.62
N TRP A 226 7.35 6.92 -26.16
CA TRP A 226 7.16 7.40 -24.79
C TRP A 226 6.37 6.38 -23.98
N VAL A 227 6.75 6.19 -22.72
CA VAL A 227 6.11 5.25 -21.79
C VAL A 227 5.41 6.05 -20.71
N VAL A 228 4.09 5.97 -20.69
CA VAL A 228 3.26 6.40 -19.56
C VAL A 228 3.42 5.35 -18.46
N ARG A 229 3.97 5.74 -17.31
CA ARG A 229 4.05 4.87 -16.13
C ARG A 229 2.70 4.84 -15.43
N ASP A 230 2.27 6.02 -15.01
CA ASP A 230 1.05 6.21 -14.23
C ASP A 230 0.28 7.42 -14.76
N VAL A 231 -1.03 7.38 -14.60
CA VAL A 231 -1.99 8.46 -14.85
C VAL A 231 -2.68 8.79 -13.53
N VAL A 232 -2.51 9.99 -13.00
CA VAL A 232 -2.97 10.31 -11.65
C VAL A 232 -3.81 11.58 -11.59
N PRO A 233 -4.76 11.71 -10.64
CA PRO A 233 -5.50 12.95 -10.42
C PRO A 233 -4.58 14.02 -9.84
N ALA A 234 -4.30 15.08 -10.61
CA ALA A 234 -3.36 16.13 -10.22
C ALA A 234 -3.74 16.85 -8.93
N ARG A 235 -5.04 16.98 -8.65
CA ARG A 235 -5.57 17.63 -7.45
C ARG A 235 -5.39 16.77 -6.19
N THR A 236 -5.62 15.47 -6.28
CA THR A 236 -5.65 14.55 -5.12
C THR A 236 -4.30 13.91 -4.83
N ALA A 237 -3.54 13.60 -5.88
CA ALA A 237 -2.24 12.93 -5.76
C ALA A 237 -1.26 13.61 -4.77
N PRO A 238 -1.12 14.95 -4.73
CA PRO A 238 -0.20 15.59 -3.79
C PRO A 238 -0.49 15.29 -2.31
N PHE A 239 -1.74 14.97 -1.95
CA PHE A 239 -2.10 14.59 -0.57
C PHE A 239 -1.46 13.27 -0.14
N LEU A 240 -1.21 12.36 -1.08
CA LEU A 240 -0.55 11.08 -0.84
C LEU A 240 0.96 11.14 -1.06
N SER A 241 1.53 12.34 -1.27
CA SER A 241 2.97 12.47 -1.45
C SER A 241 3.73 11.98 -0.20
N VAL A 242 4.95 11.45 -0.37
CA VAL A 242 5.82 11.09 0.76
C VAL A 242 5.92 12.25 1.75
N ARG A 243 6.07 13.48 1.27
CA ARG A 243 6.13 14.67 2.12
C ARG A 243 4.87 14.86 2.97
N SER A 244 3.70 14.80 2.34
CA SER A 244 2.40 14.95 3.03
C SER A 244 2.20 13.88 4.10
N THR A 245 2.50 12.63 3.74
CA THR A 245 2.30 11.47 4.61
C THR A 245 3.35 11.33 5.71
N THR A 246 4.58 11.82 5.49
CA THR A 246 5.62 11.89 6.54
C THR A 246 5.30 12.98 7.58
N LEU A 247 4.75 14.12 7.15
CA LEU A 247 4.27 15.14 8.09
C LEU A 247 3.09 14.61 8.92
N ALA A 248 2.16 13.93 8.26
CA ALA A 248 1.00 13.26 8.87
C ALA A 248 1.34 11.90 9.51
N GLY A 249 2.53 11.77 10.12
CA GLY A 249 3.00 10.54 10.76
C GLY A 249 2.04 10.02 11.85
N GLU A 250 2.43 8.94 12.52
CA GLU A 250 1.57 8.31 13.53
C GLU A 250 1.10 9.31 14.60
N GLY A 251 -0.23 9.35 14.82
CA GLY A 251 -0.88 10.25 15.78
C GLY A 251 -0.89 11.73 15.39
N ARG A 252 -0.54 12.10 14.15
CA ARG A 252 -0.58 13.50 13.68
C ARG A 252 -1.55 13.70 12.54
N ALA A 253 -2.31 14.78 12.63
CA ALA A 253 -3.13 15.31 11.54
C ALA A 253 -2.43 16.50 10.88
N THR A 254 -2.30 16.43 9.55
CA THR A 254 -1.73 17.47 8.70
C THR A 254 -2.78 17.94 7.69
N LEU A 255 -3.02 19.25 7.62
CA LEU A 255 -3.76 19.83 6.51
C LEU A 255 -2.80 20.07 5.35
N VAL A 256 -3.16 19.62 4.17
CA VAL A 256 -2.40 19.84 2.94
C VAL A 256 -3.24 20.72 2.03
N LEU A 257 -2.70 21.88 1.66
CA LEU A 257 -3.35 22.84 0.78
C LEU A 257 -2.68 22.78 -0.57
N VAL A 258 -3.44 22.43 -1.61
CA VAL A 258 -2.98 22.34 -2.99
C VAL A 258 -3.63 23.47 -3.77
N PHE A 259 -2.82 24.45 -4.18
CA PHE A 259 -3.26 25.54 -5.03
C PHE A 259 -2.97 25.20 -6.50
N ASP A 260 -4.04 25.07 -7.26
CA ASP A 260 -4.00 25.03 -8.71
C ASP A 260 -4.33 26.42 -9.29
N ARG A 261 -4.31 26.56 -10.62
CA ARG A 261 -4.55 27.83 -11.31
C ARG A 261 -5.95 28.39 -11.10
N GLU A 262 -6.93 27.52 -10.88
CA GLU A 262 -8.34 27.90 -10.84
C GLU A 262 -9.04 27.47 -9.55
N SER A 263 -8.35 26.74 -8.67
CA SER A 263 -8.96 26.19 -7.46
C SER A 263 -7.93 25.94 -6.37
N ALA A 264 -8.41 25.87 -5.13
CA ALA A 264 -7.67 25.37 -3.99
C ALA A 264 -8.31 24.09 -3.49
N ALA A 265 -7.52 23.06 -3.21
CA ALA A 265 -7.99 21.83 -2.58
C ALA A 265 -7.37 21.69 -1.18
N ILE A 266 -8.18 21.27 -0.23
CA ILE A 266 -7.83 21.11 1.18
C ILE A 266 -7.98 19.63 1.51
N GLY A 267 -6.87 18.95 1.75
CA GLY A 267 -6.84 17.56 2.20
C GLY A 267 -6.44 17.47 3.66
N LEU A 268 -7.18 16.72 4.47
CA LEU A 268 -6.75 16.33 5.82
C LEU A 268 -6.08 14.96 5.74
N VAL A 269 -4.79 14.89 6.04
CA VAL A 269 -4.01 13.65 6.05
C VAL A 269 -3.69 13.26 7.49
N SER A 270 -3.97 12.01 7.88
CA SER A 270 -3.67 11.48 9.21
C SER A 270 -3.27 10.01 9.10
N GLY A 271 -2.20 9.60 9.79
CA GLY A 271 -1.71 8.23 9.74
C GLY A 271 -1.38 7.77 8.31
N GLY A 272 -0.87 8.69 7.47
CA GLY A 272 -0.59 8.43 6.06
C GLY A 272 -1.80 8.30 5.13
N ARG A 273 -3.04 8.52 5.60
CA ARG A 273 -4.27 8.39 4.81
C ARG A 273 -4.99 9.73 4.67
N LEU A 274 -5.70 9.93 3.57
CA LEU A 274 -6.56 11.10 3.36
C LEU A 274 -7.90 10.88 4.06
N ALA A 275 -8.19 11.64 5.11
CA ALA A 275 -9.41 11.51 5.92
C ALA A 275 -10.56 12.46 5.49
N HIS A 276 -10.20 13.57 4.84
CA HIS A 276 -11.15 14.58 4.36
C HIS A 276 -10.60 15.29 3.12
N LEU A 277 -11.49 15.69 2.21
CA LEU A 277 -11.19 16.51 1.05
C LEU A 277 -12.27 17.56 0.87
N SER A 278 -11.89 18.83 0.80
CA SER A 278 -12.74 19.95 0.38
C SER A 278 -12.06 20.70 -0.78
N THR A 279 -12.85 21.37 -1.61
CA THR A 279 -12.38 22.14 -2.76
C THR A 279 -13.05 23.50 -2.79
N LEU A 280 -12.24 24.54 -3.00
CA LEU A 280 -12.69 25.92 -3.13
C LEU A 280 -12.42 26.41 -4.56
N PRO A 281 -13.40 27.02 -5.22
CA PRO A 281 -13.17 27.68 -6.50
C PRO A 281 -12.33 28.95 -6.32
N GLY A 282 -11.50 29.25 -7.32
CA GLY A 282 -10.66 30.45 -7.38
C GLY A 282 -9.18 30.19 -7.08
N SER A 283 -8.35 31.13 -7.54
CA SER A 283 -6.91 31.17 -7.28
C SER A 283 -6.51 32.36 -6.40
N LEU A 284 -5.43 32.18 -5.64
CA LEU A 284 -4.85 33.20 -4.77
C LEU A 284 -4.08 34.30 -5.52
N ASP A 285 -3.82 34.13 -6.82
CA ASP A 285 -2.93 35.02 -7.57
C ASP A 285 -3.60 36.36 -7.98
N MET A 286 -4.94 36.44 -8.00
CA MET A 286 -5.64 37.67 -8.36
C MET A 286 -5.89 38.56 -7.13
N HIS A 287 -5.32 39.77 -7.10
CA HIS A 287 -5.24 40.61 -5.88
C HIS A 287 -6.57 40.92 -5.17
N LEU A 288 -7.69 41.05 -5.89
CA LEU A 288 -9.02 41.31 -5.28
C LEU A 288 -9.79 40.00 -4.96
N ALA A 289 -9.74 39.00 -5.84
CA ALA A 289 -10.36 37.70 -5.59
C ALA A 289 -9.63 36.93 -4.47
N GLY A 290 -8.32 37.17 -4.32
CA GLY A 290 -7.46 36.51 -3.35
C GLY A 290 -7.85 36.77 -1.89
N GLU A 291 -8.43 37.93 -1.56
CA GLU A 291 -8.92 38.17 -0.20
C GLU A 291 -10.17 37.35 0.13
N GLN A 292 -11.12 37.27 -0.80
CA GLN A 292 -12.33 36.46 -0.62
C GLN A 292 -11.98 34.97 -0.54
N VAL A 293 -11.11 34.49 -1.44
CA VAL A 293 -10.60 33.12 -1.42
C VAL A 293 -9.83 32.84 -0.13
N ALA A 294 -9.00 33.78 0.35
CA ALA A 294 -8.28 33.63 1.62
C ALA A 294 -9.24 33.53 2.82
N ARG A 295 -10.30 34.34 2.87
CA ARG A 295 -11.32 34.25 3.94
C ARG A 295 -12.09 32.93 3.87
N ALA A 296 -12.54 32.54 2.68
CA ALA A 296 -13.22 31.26 2.45
C ALA A 296 -12.34 30.08 2.86
N LEU A 297 -11.06 30.11 2.46
CA LEU A 297 -10.05 29.14 2.86
C LEU A 297 -9.93 29.06 4.37
N VAL A 298 -9.75 30.19 5.07
CA VAL A 298 -9.61 30.20 6.53
C VAL A 298 -10.86 29.64 7.23
N GLN A 299 -12.05 29.98 6.76
CA GLN A 299 -13.29 29.41 7.31
C GLN A 299 -13.35 27.90 7.08
N GLU A 300 -12.94 27.45 5.91
CA GLU A 300 -12.97 26.04 5.58
C GLU A 300 -11.93 25.24 6.36
N LEU A 301 -10.75 25.81 6.61
CA LEU A 301 -9.76 25.22 7.52
C LEU A 301 -10.31 25.05 8.94
N ARG A 302 -11.06 26.03 9.45
CA ARG A 302 -11.74 25.90 10.75
C ARG A 302 -12.80 24.81 10.73
N GLY A 303 -13.56 24.70 9.63
CA GLY A 303 -14.53 23.63 9.43
C GLY A 303 -13.88 22.25 9.47
N VAL A 304 -12.76 22.08 8.77
CA VAL A 304 -12.01 20.80 8.72
C VAL A 304 -11.36 20.48 10.07
N ASP A 305 -10.78 21.45 10.78
CA ASP A 305 -10.23 21.22 12.13
C ASP A 305 -11.34 20.85 13.14
N ALA A 306 -12.48 21.53 13.10
CA ALA A 306 -13.63 21.19 13.93
C ALA A 306 -14.18 19.80 13.61
N PHE A 307 -14.23 19.41 12.33
CA PHE A 307 -14.52 18.04 11.91
C PHE A 307 -13.53 17.06 12.53
N TRP A 308 -12.22 17.33 12.40
CA TRP A 308 -11.18 16.45 12.92
C TRP A 308 -11.27 16.27 14.43
N ARG A 309 -11.42 17.34 15.21
CA ARG A 309 -11.56 17.27 16.68
C ARG A 309 -12.73 16.39 17.11
N ARG A 310 -13.85 16.43 16.38
CA ARG A 310 -15.00 15.54 16.65
C ARG A 310 -14.68 14.08 16.34
N SER A 311 -13.99 13.82 15.24
CA SER A 311 -13.67 12.45 14.80
C SER A 311 -12.51 11.80 15.58
N SER A 312 -11.60 12.60 16.15
CA SER A 312 -10.37 12.15 16.80
C SER A 312 -10.41 12.27 18.33
N ARG A 313 -11.59 12.38 18.95
CA ARG A 313 -11.75 12.54 20.41
C ARG A 313 -11.03 13.77 20.99
N GLY A 314 -10.92 14.83 20.19
CA GLY A 314 -10.38 16.12 20.62
C GLY A 314 -9.00 16.47 20.07
N ASP A 315 -8.36 15.59 19.28
CA ASP A 315 -7.07 15.93 18.67
C ASP A 315 -7.22 17.08 17.68
N GLN A 316 -6.18 17.92 17.62
CA GLN A 316 -6.12 19.08 16.73
C GLN A 316 -5.20 18.83 15.55
N VAL A 317 -5.38 19.60 14.47
CA VAL A 317 -4.39 19.66 13.39
C VAL A 317 -3.09 20.26 13.92
N THR A 318 -1.96 19.65 13.57
CA THR A 318 -0.63 20.04 14.09
C THR A 318 0.26 20.71 13.04
N ASP A 319 0.13 20.28 11.78
CA ASP A 319 0.96 20.73 10.67
C ASP A 319 0.08 21.15 9.48
N ILE A 320 0.58 22.11 8.69
CA ILE A 320 -0.05 22.58 7.47
C ILE A 320 0.99 22.63 6.36
N LEU A 321 0.81 21.84 5.31
CA LEU A 321 1.66 21.83 4.13
C LEU A 321 0.98 22.61 3.01
N ILE A 322 1.65 23.62 2.47
CA ILE A 322 1.09 24.41 1.35
C ILE A 322 1.90 24.17 0.07
N LEU A 323 1.21 23.77 -0.99
CA LEU A 323 1.75 23.43 -2.31
C LEU A 323 1.11 24.32 -3.39
N GLY A 324 1.91 24.76 -4.36
CA GLY A 324 1.39 25.53 -5.51
C GLY A 324 1.07 27.00 -5.26
N ALA A 325 1.21 27.51 -4.02
CA ALA A 325 1.01 28.92 -3.71
C ALA A 325 2.31 29.74 -3.85
N VAL A 326 2.23 30.90 -4.49
CA VAL A 326 3.33 31.87 -4.53
C VAL A 326 3.64 32.39 -3.13
N ARG A 327 4.92 32.73 -2.89
CA ARG A 327 5.40 33.13 -1.56
C ARG A 327 4.67 34.34 -0.98
N SER A 328 4.37 35.36 -1.79
CA SER A 328 3.63 36.54 -1.36
C SER A 328 2.19 36.22 -0.90
N ALA A 329 1.59 35.14 -1.41
CA ALA A 329 0.31 34.65 -0.91
C ALA A 329 0.50 33.90 0.41
N LEU A 330 1.55 33.09 0.54
CA LEU A 330 1.89 32.40 1.79
C LEU A 330 2.16 33.37 2.94
N ASP A 331 2.93 34.43 2.70
CA ASP A 331 3.28 35.43 3.72
C ASP A 331 2.02 36.14 4.27
N ARG A 332 0.97 36.29 3.43
CA ARG A 332 -0.33 36.85 3.83
C ARG A 332 -1.23 35.82 4.51
N LEU A 333 -1.22 34.57 4.05
CA LEU A 333 -2.09 33.51 4.56
C LEU A 333 -1.62 32.93 5.88
N ALA A 334 -0.31 32.75 6.08
CA ALA A 334 0.23 32.07 7.25
C ALA A 334 -0.21 32.71 8.58
N PRO A 335 -0.22 34.05 8.76
CA PRO A 335 -0.75 34.67 9.97
C PRO A 335 -2.25 34.40 10.18
N ALA A 336 -3.06 34.48 9.11
CA ALA A 336 -4.49 34.25 9.19
C ALA A 336 -4.82 32.79 9.55
N ILE A 337 -4.05 31.84 9.01
CA ILE A 337 -4.13 30.41 9.32
C ILE A 337 -3.78 30.15 10.79
N ARG A 338 -2.66 30.70 11.30
CA ARG A 338 -2.27 30.56 12.71
C ARG A 338 -3.30 31.17 13.65
N MET A 339 -3.83 32.34 13.32
CA MET A 339 -4.91 32.95 14.09
C MET A 339 -6.18 32.09 14.10
N ALA A 340 -6.45 31.35 13.02
CA ALA A 340 -7.65 30.54 12.89
C ALA A 340 -7.56 29.17 13.56
N LEU A 341 -6.39 28.54 13.56
CA LEU A 341 -6.18 27.16 14.02
C LEU A 341 -5.31 27.04 15.29
N GLY A 342 -4.71 28.14 15.75
CA GLY A 342 -3.83 28.17 16.92
C GLY A 342 -2.39 27.80 16.60
N ASP A 343 -1.77 26.97 17.43
CA ASP A 343 -0.35 26.57 17.35
C ASP A 343 -0.07 25.54 16.24
N VAL A 344 -0.40 25.89 15.00
CA VAL A 344 -0.14 25.07 13.81
C VAL A 344 1.20 25.41 13.16
N ARG A 345 1.97 24.38 12.80
CA ARG A 345 3.22 24.53 12.05
C ARG A 345 2.91 24.66 10.56
N VAL A 346 3.12 25.86 10.01
CA VAL A 346 2.93 26.11 8.57
C VAL A 346 4.25 25.86 7.83
N ALA A 347 4.28 24.80 7.01
CA ALA A 347 5.40 24.46 6.14
C ALA A 347 5.09 24.89 4.70
N GLY A 348 5.86 25.86 4.20
CA GLY A 348 5.91 26.22 2.78
C GLY A 348 6.80 25.25 2.00
N ALA A 349 6.62 25.19 0.68
CA ALA A 349 7.31 24.21 -0.14
C ALA A 349 8.82 24.47 -0.34
N ILE A 350 9.31 25.69 -0.08
CA ILE A 350 10.72 26.07 -0.31
C ILE A 350 11.54 25.96 0.98
N GLY A 351 12.25 24.83 1.10
CA GLY A 351 13.33 24.63 2.08
C GLY A 351 12.85 24.06 3.40
N ALA A 352 13.40 22.91 3.77
CA ALA A 352 13.19 22.22 5.04
C ALA A 352 13.81 22.96 6.24
N MET A 353 13.41 24.21 6.45
CA MET A 353 13.70 24.95 7.66
C MET A 353 12.36 25.36 8.27
N PRO A 354 12.14 25.09 9.58
CA PRO A 354 11.04 25.73 10.28
C PRO A 354 11.14 27.25 10.10
N PHE A 355 10.00 27.93 10.11
CA PHE A 355 9.81 29.37 9.96
C PHE A 355 10.47 30.20 11.09
N GLN A 356 11.76 29.96 11.38
CA GLN A 356 12.55 30.61 12.43
C GLN A 356 13.88 31.10 11.85
N ALA A 357 13.88 32.30 11.27
CA ALA A 357 15.05 33.16 11.19
C ALA A 357 14.60 34.56 10.77
N GLU A 358 14.29 35.40 11.76
CA GLU A 358 14.40 36.85 11.58
C GLU A 358 15.84 37.17 11.15
N GLY A 359 16.03 37.85 10.01
CA GLY A 359 17.28 38.58 9.75
C GLY A 359 18.11 38.28 8.50
N ALA A 360 17.85 37.24 7.70
CA ALA A 360 18.60 37.03 6.46
C ALA A 360 17.81 37.52 5.23
N GLY A 361 18.18 38.67 4.66
CA GLY A 361 17.54 39.29 3.50
C GLY A 361 17.10 38.28 2.42
N TRP A 362 15.80 38.18 2.20
CA TRP A 362 15.16 37.10 1.46
C TRP A 362 14.94 37.51 0.00
N ILE A 363 15.55 36.79 -0.94
CA ILE A 363 15.31 36.95 -2.38
C ILE A 363 13.93 36.35 -2.71
N ALA A 364 13.08 37.10 -3.41
CA ALA A 364 11.73 36.70 -3.78
C ALA A 364 11.75 35.42 -4.66
N SER A 365 11.01 34.40 -4.23
CA SER A 365 10.78 33.17 -5.00
C SER A 365 9.88 33.47 -6.19
N ALA A 366 10.35 33.22 -7.42
CA ALA A 366 9.59 33.46 -8.65
C ALA A 366 8.36 32.54 -8.73
N PRO A 367 7.25 32.94 -9.40
CA PRO A 367 6.01 32.14 -9.53
C PRO A 367 6.23 30.69 -9.99
N ASN A 368 7.25 30.48 -10.81
CA ASN A 368 7.64 29.16 -11.31
C ASN A 368 8.11 28.20 -10.21
N GLU A 369 8.62 28.68 -9.08
CA GLU A 369 9.10 27.82 -7.98
C GLU A 369 7.95 27.12 -7.27
N ALA A 370 6.87 27.84 -6.94
CA ALA A 370 5.67 27.28 -6.33
C ALA A 370 5.04 26.19 -7.21
N ARG A 371 5.02 26.43 -8.53
CA ARG A 371 4.50 25.46 -9.49
C ARG A 371 5.40 24.24 -9.64
N ILE A 372 6.71 24.44 -9.68
CA ILE A 372 7.68 23.35 -9.67
C ILE A 372 7.49 22.46 -8.42
N ASP A 373 7.22 23.05 -7.26
CA ASP A 373 7.01 22.31 -6.02
C ASP A 373 5.75 21.43 -6.04
N LEU A 374 4.65 21.94 -6.58
CA LEU A 374 3.45 21.13 -6.84
C LEU A 374 3.78 19.94 -7.75
N LEU A 375 4.46 20.20 -8.88
CA LEU A 375 4.84 19.14 -9.82
C LEU A 375 5.86 18.14 -9.22
N ARG A 376 6.67 18.55 -8.24
CA ARG A 376 7.55 17.65 -7.49
C ARG A 376 6.74 16.74 -6.56
N ALA A 377 5.69 17.23 -5.91
CA ALA A 377 4.82 16.39 -5.07
C ALA A 377 4.19 15.25 -5.89
N LEU A 378 3.84 15.53 -7.15
CA LEU A 378 3.33 14.55 -8.10
C LEU A 378 4.36 13.49 -8.53
N ARG A 379 5.66 13.66 -8.27
CA ARG A 379 6.70 12.62 -8.51
C ARG A 379 6.75 11.54 -7.45
N SER A 380 6.08 11.74 -6.31
CA SER A 380 6.10 10.79 -5.19
C SER A 380 5.69 9.37 -5.66
N PRO A 381 6.39 8.30 -5.25
CA PRO A 381 6.01 6.94 -5.62
C PRO A 381 4.63 6.56 -5.08
N ARG A 382 4.26 7.04 -3.88
CA ARG A 382 2.96 6.80 -3.22
C ARG A 382 1.75 7.28 -4.03
N VAL A 383 1.96 8.18 -4.99
CA VAL A 383 0.91 8.67 -5.89
C VAL A 383 0.41 7.58 -6.83
N ALA A 384 1.19 6.52 -7.08
CA ALA A 384 0.78 5.38 -7.90
C ALA A 384 -0.43 4.62 -7.32
N ALA A 385 -0.76 4.81 -6.05
CA ALA A 385 -2.01 4.29 -5.47
C ALA A 385 -3.28 4.86 -6.12
N LEU A 386 -3.18 5.98 -6.84
CA LEU A 386 -4.27 6.62 -7.59
C LEU A 386 -4.12 6.45 -9.11
N ASP A 387 -3.43 5.41 -9.55
CA ASP A 387 -3.19 5.19 -10.97
C ASP A 387 -4.48 4.82 -11.72
N LEU A 388 -4.70 5.53 -12.83
CA LEU A 388 -5.76 5.37 -13.83
C LEU A 388 -5.19 4.80 -15.13
N SER A 389 -3.92 4.37 -15.14
CA SER A 389 -3.31 3.80 -16.34
C SER A 389 -4.06 2.54 -16.76
N LEU A 390 -4.21 2.38 -18.08
CA LEU A 390 -4.91 1.23 -18.64
C LEU A 390 -3.87 0.28 -19.20
N PRO A 391 -3.96 -1.03 -18.92
CA PRO A 391 -3.04 -2.01 -19.48
C PRO A 391 -3.24 -2.07 -20.99
N LEU A 392 -2.41 -1.31 -21.71
CA LEU A 392 -2.41 -1.34 -23.16
C LEU A 392 -1.82 -2.68 -23.62
N ARG A 393 -2.61 -3.47 -24.34
CA ARG A 393 -2.20 -4.77 -24.90
C ARG A 393 -0.81 -4.65 -25.55
N PRO A 394 0.11 -5.61 -25.29
CA PRO A 394 1.40 -5.63 -25.97
C PRO A 394 1.17 -5.66 -27.48
N ARG A 395 2.01 -4.95 -28.26
CA ARG A 395 1.89 -4.94 -29.72
C ARG A 395 1.94 -6.39 -30.20
N GLY A 396 0.93 -6.86 -30.93
CA GLY A 396 0.88 -8.24 -31.45
C GLY A 396 2.15 -8.65 -32.23
N ARG A 397 2.90 -7.68 -32.78
CA ARG A 397 4.22 -7.92 -33.38
C ARG A 397 5.29 -8.43 -32.41
N SER A 398 5.22 -8.09 -31.13
CA SER A 398 6.13 -8.63 -30.10
C SER A 398 5.78 -10.07 -29.72
N ILE A 399 4.48 -10.40 -29.64
CA ILE A 399 4.02 -11.78 -29.45
C ILE A 399 4.34 -12.63 -30.67
N ALA A 400 4.09 -12.12 -31.88
CA ALA A 400 4.45 -12.80 -33.13
C ALA A 400 5.96 -12.93 -33.30
N ALA A 401 6.76 -11.92 -32.90
CA ALA A 401 8.21 -12.02 -32.92
C ALA A 401 8.72 -13.04 -31.90
N VAL A 402 8.20 -13.06 -30.67
CA VAL A 402 8.53 -14.09 -29.68
C VAL A 402 8.10 -15.47 -30.17
N ALA A 403 6.89 -15.62 -30.71
CA ALA A 403 6.40 -16.87 -31.28
C ALA A 403 7.23 -17.33 -32.49
N MET A 404 7.62 -16.41 -33.38
CA MET A 404 8.49 -16.69 -34.53
C MET A 404 9.91 -17.02 -34.08
N SER A 405 10.44 -16.32 -33.06
CA SER A 405 11.75 -16.62 -32.46
C SER A 405 11.73 -18.00 -31.84
N SER A 406 10.68 -18.35 -31.11
CA SER A 406 10.45 -19.67 -30.56
C SER A 406 10.26 -20.72 -31.64
N LEU A 407 9.58 -20.41 -32.76
CA LEU A 407 9.45 -21.32 -33.90
C LEU A 407 10.79 -21.53 -34.63
N VAL A 408 11.63 -20.51 -34.74
CA VAL A 408 12.99 -20.61 -35.31
C VAL A 408 13.93 -21.36 -34.37
N LEU A 409 13.81 -21.17 -33.06
CA LEU A 409 14.52 -21.97 -32.06
C LEU A 409 14.05 -23.43 -32.06
N CYS A 410 12.75 -23.68 -32.10
CA CYS A 410 12.20 -25.03 -32.20
C CYS A 410 12.56 -25.69 -33.54
N SER A 411 12.62 -24.94 -34.65
CA SER A 411 13.01 -25.50 -35.95
C SER A 411 14.51 -25.78 -36.06
N THR A 412 15.36 -24.95 -35.46
CA THR A 412 16.81 -25.21 -35.37
C THR A 412 17.11 -26.37 -34.44
N VAL A 413 16.40 -26.50 -33.32
CA VAL A 413 16.46 -27.68 -32.44
C VAL A 413 15.93 -28.93 -33.17
N ALA A 414 14.83 -28.82 -33.93
CA ALA A 414 14.28 -29.94 -34.69
C ALA A 414 15.18 -30.37 -35.87
N LEU A 415 15.88 -29.44 -36.52
CA LEU A 415 16.87 -29.75 -37.55
C LEU A 415 18.14 -30.38 -36.96
N ALA A 416 18.62 -29.87 -35.82
CA ALA A 416 19.72 -30.50 -35.07
C ALA A 416 19.35 -31.90 -34.55
N MET A 417 18.09 -32.10 -34.14
CA MET A 417 17.56 -33.41 -33.76
C MET A 417 17.38 -34.34 -34.96
N ARG A 418 17.04 -33.82 -36.15
CA ARG A 418 16.87 -34.62 -37.38
C ARG A 418 18.18 -35.23 -37.87
N ASP A 419 19.29 -34.50 -37.76
CA ASP A 419 20.62 -35.03 -38.09
C ASP A 419 21.13 -36.04 -37.04
N GLY A 420 20.70 -35.91 -35.78
CA GLY A 420 20.94 -36.90 -34.73
C GLY A 420 20.06 -38.16 -34.81
N MET A 421 18.84 -38.05 -35.36
CA MET A 421 17.84 -39.12 -35.37
C MET A 421 18.13 -40.27 -36.36
N ASN A 422 19.01 -40.09 -37.35
CA ASN A 422 19.42 -41.19 -38.23
C ASN A 422 20.35 -42.20 -37.53
N GLY A 423 20.90 -41.87 -36.34
CA GLY A 423 21.77 -42.74 -35.56
C GLY A 423 21.11 -43.49 -34.39
N LEU A 424 19.84 -43.20 -34.05
CA LEU A 424 19.26 -43.52 -32.73
C LEU A 424 18.04 -44.47 -32.75
N THR A 425 17.83 -45.24 -33.81
CA THR A 425 16.77 -46.27 -33.86
C THR A 425 17.07 -47.52 -33.01
N SER A 426 18.29 -47.65 -32.46
CA SER A 426 18.69 -48.77 -31.59
C SER A 426 18.64 -48.47 -30.08
N SER A 427 18.40 -47.22 -29.66
CA SER A 427 18.48 -46.79 -28.25
C SER A 427 17.12 -46.70 -27.51
N ILE A 428 16.02 -46.90 -28.22
CA ILE A 428 14.66 -46.61 -27.71
C ILE A 428 14.18 -47.65 -26.67
N SER A 429 14.77 -48.84 -26.60
CA SER A 429 14.42 -49.83 -25.57
C SER A 429 15.06 -49.57 -24.19
N THR A 430 16.08 -48.70 -24.12
CA THR A 430 16.78 -48.38 -22.86
C THR A 430 16.25 -47.10 -22.20
N GLU A 431 15.68 -46.15 -22.95
CA GLU A 431 15.17 -44.88 -22.42
C GLU A 431 13.77 -44.96 -21.77
N ALA A 432 12.98 -46.01 -22.01
CA ALA A 432 11.70 -46.21 -21.33
C ALA A 432 11.87 -46.37 -19.79
N ARG A 433 13.02 -46.89 -19.33
CA ARG A 433 13.36 -46.97 -17.90
C ARG A 433 13.89 -45.66 -17.32
N VAL A 434 14.33 -44.72 -18.16
CA VAL A 434 14.87 -43.42 -17.73
C VAL A 434 13.73 -42.41 -17.51
N VAL A 435 12.64 -42.52 -18.27
CA VAL A 435 11.43 -41.70 -18.07
C VAL A 435 10.72 -42.04 -16.76
N GLU A 436 10.74 -43.31 -16.34
CA GLU A 436 10.21 -43.77 -15.06
C GLU A 436 11.06 -43.33 -13.86
N ALA A 437 12.37 -43.12 -14.07
CA ALA A 437 13.27 -42.53 -13.08
C ALA A 437 13.10 -40.99 -12.99
N ALA A 438 12.81 -40.32 -14.12
CA ALA A 438 12.63 -38.87 -14.17
C ALA A 438 11.28 -38.39 -13.56
N SER A 439 10.25 -39.24 -13.57
CA SER A 439 8.98 -38.94 -12.88
C SER A 439 9.12 -39.03 -11.35
N ALA A 440 9.94 -39.95 -10.84
CA ALA A 440 10.27 -40.05 -9.42
C ALA A 440 11.08 -38.83 -8.91
N ASP A 441 11.95 -38.25 -9.76
CA ASP A 441 12.73 -37.05 -9.43
C ASP A 441 11.86 -35.78 -9.32
N LEU A 442 10.75 -35.70 -10.06
CA LEU A 442 9.79 -34.59 -9.97
C LEU A 442 8.99 -34.61 -8.66
N GLU A 443 8.61 -35.80 -8.19
CA GLU A 443 8.02 -35.96 -6.85
C GLU A 443 9.03 -35.64 -5.76
N ALA A 444 10.28 -36.09 -5.90
CA ALA A 444 11.36 -35.77 -4.96
C ALA A 444 11.65 -34.25 -4.89
N LEU A 445 11.54 -33.52 -6.01
CA LEU A 445 11.68 -32.06 -6.04
C LEU A 445 10.49 -31.34 -5.39
N ARG A 446 9.26 -31.80 -5.61
CA ARG A 446 8.07 -31.27 -4.91
C ARG A 446 8.13 -31.53 -3.42
N GLU A 447 8.61 -32.70 -3.02
CA GLU A 447 8.80 -33.03 -1.61
C GLU A 447 9.92 -32.19 -0.98
N ARG A 448 11.01 -31.94 -1.71
CA ARG A 448 12.07 -30.99 -1.27
C ARG A 448 11.55 -29.56 -1.14
N GLN A 449 10.70 -29.11 -2.07
CA GLN A 449 10.08 -27.79 -1.99
C GLN A 449 9.12 -27.68 -0.80
N ALA A 450 8.30 -28.70 -0.56
CA ALA A 450 7.42 -28.76 0.62
C ALA A 450 8.20 -28.81 1.94
N ARG A 451 9.34 -29.52 1.97
CA ARG A 451 10.25 -29.52 3.12
C ARG A 451 10.92 -28.15 3.31
N ALA A 452 11.30 -27.48 2.24
CA ALA A 452 11.90 -26.14 2.29
C ALA A 452 10.92 -25.10 2.82
N SER A 453 9.67 -25.10 2.34
CA SER A 453 8.63 -24.19 2.85
C SER A 453 8.22 -24.50 4.30
N ALA A 454 8.19 -25.77 4.70
CA ALA A 454 7.99 -26.15 6.09
C ALA A 454 9.13 -25.67 7.00
N LEU A 455 10.39 -25.74 6.53
CA LEU A 455 11.55 -25.22 7.24
C LEU A 455 11.52 -23.69 7.34
N GLU A 456 11.07 -23.00 6.29
CA GLU A 456 10.91 -21.55 6.28
C GLU A 456 9.84 -21.08 7.26
N ALA A 457 8.66 -21.73 7.26
CA ALA A 457 7.60 -21.45 8.22
C ALA A 457 8.07 -21.71 9.67
N GLN A 458 8.84 -22.77 9.89
CA GLN A 458 9.46 -23.06 11.18
C GLN A 458 10.45 -21.97 11.60
N LEU A 459 11.32 -21.51 10.69
CA LEU A 459 12.28 -20.44 10.95
C LEU A 459 11.58 -19.11 11.33
N ILE A 460 10.49 -18.76 10.64
CA ILE A 460 9.71 -17.56 10.94
C ILE A 460 9.09 -17.65 12.34
N ALA A 461 8.51 -18.80 12.68
CA ALA A 461 7.96 -19.04 14.02
C ALA A 461 9.05 -18.94 15.11
N ASP A 462 10.21 -19.57 14.88
CA ASP A 462 11.35 -19.52 15.82
C ASP A 462 11.87 -18.08 15.99
N CYS A 463 11.92 -17.27 14.92
CA CYS A 463 12.30 -15.86 14.98
C CYS A 463 11.30 -15.00 15.78
N GLN A 464 9.99 -15.27 15.65
CA GLN A 464 8.96 -14.58 16.43
C GLN A 464 9.05 -14.95 17.92
N GLU A 465 9.33 -16.21 18.25
CA GLU A 465 9.55 -16.64 19.64
C GLU A 465 10.78 -15.95 20.26
N LEU A 466 11.85 -15.74 19.48
CA LEU A 466 13.04 -14.99 19.92
C LEU A 466 12.74 -13.49 20.14
N GLN A 467 11.96 -12.87 19.27
CA GLN A 467 11.53 -11.47 19.42
C GLN A 467 10.65 -11.26 20.66
N GLN A 468 9.80 -12.23 21.00
CA GLN A 468 8.99 -12.18 22.23
C GLN A 468 9.87 -12.20 23.50
N LEU A 469 10.98 -12.95 23.49
CA LEU A 469 11.94 -12.96 24.60
C LEU A 469 12.67 -11.61 24.75
N GLU A 470 13.06 -10.99 23.63
CA GLU A 470 13.67 -9.66 23.64
C GLU A 470 12.71 -8.58 24.14
N GLY A 471 11.41 -8.67 23.79
CA GLY A 471 10.37 -7.78 24.30
C GLY A 471 10.20 -7.81 25.82
N LEU A 472 10.53 -8.94 26.46
CA LEU A 472 10.54 -9.10 27.91
C LEU A 472 11.86 -8.61 28.56
N GLY A 473 12.77 -8.02 27.79
CA GLY A 473 14.08 -7.55 28.24
C GLY A 473 15.08 -8.67 28.52
N ILE A 474 14.82 -9.89 28.00
CA ILE A 474 15.65 -11.08 28.24
C ILE A 474 16.42 -11.41 26.98
N SER A 475 17.74 -11.33 27.06
CA SER A 475 18.59 -11.68 25.91
C SER A 475 18.47 -13.18 25.62
N ALA A 476 18.09 -13.53 24.39
CA ALA A 476 18.04 -14.93 23.95
C ALA A 476 19.44 -15.57 23.85
N THR A 477 20.48 -14.76 23.64
CA THR A 477 21.87 -15.22 23.47
C THR A 477 22.39 -16.08 24.64
N PRO A 478 22.30 -15.66 25.92
CA PRO A 478 22.71 -16.48 27.05
C PRO A 478 21.86 -17.74 27.25
N ILE A 479 20.56 -17.70 26.91
CA ILE A 479 19.67 -18.88 26.95
C ILE A 479 20.15 -19.91 25.92
N LEU A 480 20.33 -19.50 24.67
CA LEU A 480 20.82 -20.36 23.59
C LEU A 480 22.23 -20.89 23.85
N ALA A 481 23.12 -20.08 24.43
CA ALA A 481 24.46 -20.52 24.83
C ALA A 481 24.41 -21.53 25.98
N GLY A 482 23.51 -21.33 26.95
CA GLY A 482 23.26 -22.28 28.04
C GLY A 482 22.71 -23.60 27.54
N LEU A 483 21.74 -23.56 26.61
CA LEU A 483 21.22 -24.72 25.91
C LEU A 483 22.34 -25.45 25.19
N ARG A 484 23.08 -24.80 24.28
CA ARG A 484 24.20 -25.41 23.54
C ARG A 484 25.24 -26.07 24.45
N ARG A 485 25.59 -25.45 25.59
CA ARG A 485 26.54 -26.01 26.57
C ARG A 485 25.99 -27.22 27.32
N ALA A 486 24.71 -27.21 27.65
CA ALA A 486 24.07 -28.32 28.34
C ALA A 486 23.93 -29.56 27.46
N PHE A 487 23.76 -29.33 26.16
CA PHE A 487 23.25 -30.30 25.21
C PHE A 487 24.31 -30.86 24.24
N GLY A 488 25.38 -30.12 23.93
CA GLY A 488 26.46 -30.60 23.05
C GLY A 488 25.97 -31.04 21.66
N ASP A 489 26.74 -31.89 20.97
CA ASP A 489 26.48 -32.32 19.59
C ASP A 489 25.46 -33.48 19.48
N GLY A 490 25.09 -34.10 20.61
CA GLY A 490 24.27 -35.32 20.64
C GLY A 490 22.76 -35.10 20.73
N THR A 491 22.29 -33.90 21.03
CA THR A 491 20.87 -33.67 21.35
C THR A 491 20.23 -32.66 20.42
N ARG A 492 18.93 -32.85 20.13
CA ARG A 492 18.16 -31.99 19.23
C ARG A 492 17.15 -31.18 20.03
N LEU A 493 17.27 -29.85 20.01
CA LEU A 493 16.22 -28.95 20.48
C LEU A 493 15.00 -29.11 19.56
N LEU A 494 13.82 -29.33 20.14
CA LEU A 494 12.57 -29.47 19.38
C LEU A 494 11.79 -28.15 19.32
N SER A 495 11.71 -27.42 20.43
CA SER A 495 11.01 -26.12 20.48
C SER A 495 11.44 -25.32 21.71
N MET A 496 11.39 -24.00 21.63
CA MET A 496 11.67 -23.10 22.76
C MET A 496 10.64 -21.97 22.81
N ARG A 497 9.55 -22.20 23.54
CA ARG A 497 8.41 -21.29 23.55
C ARG A 497 8.41 -20.41 24.79
N ALA A 498 8.39 -19.09 24.59
CA ALA A 498 8.02 -18.15 25.64
C ALA A 498 6.49 -18.07 25.73
N ILE A 499 5.94 -18.21 26.93
CA ILE A 499 4.52 -18.06 27.20
C ILE A 499 4.39 -16.89 28.16
N GLY A 500 3.76 -15.80 27.71
CA GLY A 500 3.27 -14.78 28.61
C GLY A 500 2.23 -15.41 29.53
N LEU A 501 2.55 -15.55 30.82
CA LEU A 501 1.55 -15.97 31.80
C LEU A 501 0.64 -14.77 32.06
N ALA A 502 -0.40 -14.62 31.25
CA ALA A 502 -1.62 -13.97 31.72
C ALA A 502 -2.20 -14.89 32.78
N VAL A 503 -1.82 -14.69 34.05
CA VAL A 503 -2.34 -15.48 35.17
C VAL A 503 -3.83 -15.15 35.31
N GLY A 504 -4.67 -15.97 34.69
CA GLY A 504 -6.11 -16.13 34.94
C GLY A 504 -6.90 -14.88 35.32
N GLY A 505 -7.19 -14.01 34.35
CA GLY A 505 -8.33 -13.06 34.39
C GLY A 505 -8.40 -12.03 35.53
N ALA A 506 -7.50 -12.09 36.51
CA ALA A 506 -7.38 -11.14 37.60
C ALA A 506 -6.15 -10.28 37.32
N ALA A 507 -6.36 -8.98 37.21
CA ALA A 507 -5.28 -8.01 37.06
C ALA A 507 -4.28 -8.18 38.21
N ILE A 508 -3.16 -8.86 37.94
CA ILE A 508 -2.03 -8.85 38.85
C ILE A 508 -1.57 -7.40 38.91
N SER A 509 -1.58 -6.85 40.12
CA SER A 509 -1.09 -5.51 40.41
C SER A 509 0.26 -5.28 39.69
N PRO A 510 0.44 -4.16 38.97
CA PRO A 510 1.67 -3.83 38.24
C PRO A 510 2.93 -3.78 39.13
N ALA A 511 2.77 -3.95 40.44
CA ALA A 511 3.85 -4.05 41.42
C ALA A 511 4.66 -5.37 41.36
N LEU A 512 4.18 -6.44 40.71
CA LEU A 512 4.86 -7.75 40.70
C LEU A 512 5.57 -8.14 39.39
N GLY A 513 5.54 -7.28 38.37
CA GLY A 513 6.20 -7.52 37.08
C GLY A 513 5.54 -8.63 36.26
N GLU A 514 5.56 -8.52 34.93
CA GLU A 514 5.12 -9.60 34.05
C GLU A 514 6.04 -10.81 34.25
N VAL A 515 5.48 -11.92 34.75
CA VAL A 515 6.19 -13.18 34.88
C VAL A 515 5.92 -13.97 33.61
N GLY A 516 6.95 -14.26 32.82
CA GLY A 516 6.85 -15.19 31.68
C GLY A 516 7.17 -16.63 32.09
N ALA A 517 6.79 -17.61 31.28
CA ALA A 517 7.33 -18.97 31.35
C ALA A 517 8.07 -19.30 30.06
N LEU A 518 9.28 -19.85 30.18
CA LEU A 518 10.05 -20.42 29.08
C LEU A 518 9.88 -21.93 29.08
N HIS A 519 9.26 -22.47 28.03
CA HIS A 519 9.08 -23.90 27.80
C HIS A 519 10.09 -24.39 26.77
N VAL A 520 11.07 -25.16 27.20
CA VAL A 520 12.08 -25.77 26.33
C VAL A 520 11.76 -27.25 26.17
N ARG A 521 11.59 -27.71 24.93
CA ARG A 521 11.45 -29.13 24.59
C ARG A 521 12.66 -29.58 23.79
N GLY A 522 13.22 -30.73 24.14
CA GLY A 522 14.34 -31.31 23.41
C GLY A 522 14.33 -32.84 23.47
N VAL A 523 15.24 -33.42 22.70
CA VAL A 523 15.49 -34.86 22.59
C VAL A 523 16.92 -35.16 23.00
N VAL A 524 17.11 -36.11 23.91
CA VAL A 524 18.41 -36.62 24.36
C VAL A 524 18.60 -38.05 23.88
N ILE A 525 19.85 -38.47 23.63
CA ILE A 525 20.21 -39.83 23.21
C ILE A 525 19.86 -40.85 24.33
N ASP A 526 19.51 -42.08 23.97
CA ASP A 526 19.12 -43.23 24.81
C ASP A 526 20.27 -43.79 25.66
N ASP A 527 21.00 -42.91 26.34
CA ASP A 527 21.65 -43.26 27.58
C ASP A 527 20.95 -42.49 28.72
N PRO A 528 20.22 -43.18 29.62
CA PRO A 528 19.53 -42.56 30.74
C PRO A 528 20.48 -41.84 31.70
N GLU A 529 21.76 -42.26 31.81
CA GLU A 529 22.74 -41.55 32.62
C GLU A 529 23.19 -40.26 31.95
N GLU A 530 23.48 -40.27 30.65
CA GLU A 530 23.83 -39.07 29.89
C GLU A 530 22.67 -38.08 29.82
N THR A 531 21.44 -38.58 29.68
CA THR A 531 20.21 -37.80 29.75
C THR A 531 20.09 -37.10 31.09
N THR A 532 20.21 -37.85 32.19
CA THR A 532 20.17 -37.28 33.54
C THR A 532 21.24 -36.20 33.74
N ARG A 533 22.47 -36.47 33.30
CA ARG A 533 23.60 -35.51 33.35
C ARG A 533 23.34 -34.29 32.46
N ALA A 534 22.75 -34.45 31.29
CA ALA A 534 22.40 -33.35 30.38
C ALA A 534 21.30 -32.45 30.97
N LEU A 535 20.25 -33.04 31.56
CA LEU A 535 19.18 -32.29 32.23
C LEU A 535 19.70 -31.52 33.46
N HIS A 536 20.59 -32.12 34.26
CA HIS A 536 21.25 -31.40 35.36
C HIS A 536 22.12 -30.24 34.87
N ARG A 537 22.90 -30.44 33.79
CA ARG A 537 23.68 -29.37 33.14
C ARG A 537 22.77 -28.26 32.61
N LEU A 538 21.63 -28.62 32.02
CA LEU A 538 20.65 -27.66 31.54
C LEU A 538 20.09 -26.82 32.69
N ARG A 539 19.68 -27.47 33.78
CA ARG A 539 19.15 -26.77 34.96
C ARG A 539 20.17 -25.77 35.51
N ALA A 540 21.43 -26.19 35.62
CA ALA A 540 22.52 -25.34 36.08
C ALA A 540 22.85 -24.21 35.11
N ALA A 541 22.76 -24.45 33.80
CA ALA A 541 23.03 -23.45 32.77
C ALA A 541 21.93 -22.38 32.71
N LEU A 542 20.66 -22.79 32.69
CA LEU A 542 19.52 -21.87 32.70
C LEU A 542 19.44 -21.07 33.99
N GLY A 543 19.75 -21.67 35.14
CA GLY A 543 19.78 -20.97 36.43
C GLY A 543 20.90 -19.91 36.56
N ARG A 544 21.82 -19.83 35.59
CA ARG A 544 22.86 -18.77 35.52
C ARG A 544 22.47 -17.63 34.57
N VAL A 545 21.35 -17.73 33.87
CA VAL A 545 20.89 -16.68 32.96
C VAL A 545 20.17 -15.60 33.78
N PRO A 546 20.60 -14.32 33.70
CA PRO A 546 19.90 -13.21 34.35
C PRO A 546 18.43 -13.16 33.94
N GLY A 547 17.54 -12.93 34.90
CA GLY A 547 16.08 -12.94 34.71
C GLY A 547 15.42 -14.33 34.66
N VAL A 548 16.18 -15.44 34.70
CA VAL A 548 15.61 -16.79 34.74
C VAL A 548 15.59 -17.33 36.17
N VAL A 549 14.41 -17.64 36.69
CA VAL A 549 14.21 -18.17 38.05
C VAL A 549 13.34 -19.43 38.05
N ASN A 550 13.48 -20.25 39.10
CA ASN A 550 12.66 -21.44 39.33
C ASN A 550 12.61 -22.41 38.14
N VAL A 551 13.79 -22.81 37.63
CA VAL A 551 13.91 -23.80 36.54
C VAL A 551 13.45 -25.17 37.04
N GLN A 552 12.33 -25.64 36.50
CA GLN A 552 11.80 -26.98 36.66
C GLN A 552 12.05 -27.76 35.37
N ILE A 553 12.50 -29.00 35.51
CA ILE A 553 12.71 -29.90 34.37
C ILE A 553 11.93 -31.17 34.68
N GLU A 554 10.94 -31.44 33.84
CA GLU A 554 10.15 -32.66 33.90
C GLU A 554 10.81 -33.70 32.99
N PRO A 555 11.22 -34.87 33.54
CA PRO A 555 11.64 -35.99 32.72
C PRO A 555 10.46 -36.48 31.86
N PRO A 556 10.72 -37.20 30.75
CA PRO A 556 9.64 -37.75 29.93
C PRO A 556 8.66 -38.56 30.78
N SER A 557 7.37 -38.27 30.68
CA SER A 557 6.38 -39.16 31.27
C SER A 557 6.29 -40.43 30.42
N LEU A 558 6.13 -41.60 31.05
CA LEU A 558 5.89 -42.85 30.32
C LEU A 558 4.62 -42.78 29.45
N SER A 559 3.71 -41.85 29.73
CA SER A 559 2.49 -41.56 28.97
C SER A 559 2.71 -40.76 27.68
N ASP A 560 3.88 -40.10 27.50
CA ASP A 560 4.23 -39.43 26.24
C ASP A 560 4.73 -40.41 25.16
N LEU A 561 4.90 -41.69 25.53
CA LEU A 561 5.05 -42.82 24.61
C LEU A 561 3.65 -43.14 24.04
N GLY A 562 3.26 -42.45 22.97
CA GLY A 562 2.00 -42.70 22.27
C GLY A 562 1.81 -44.17 21.86
N PRO A 563 0.62 -44.57 21.36
CA PRO A 563 0.32 -45.95 21.00
C PRO A 563 1.42 -46.54 20.12
N ILE A 564 1.95 -47.68 20.57
CA ILE A 564 3.03 -48.46 19.96
C ILE A 564 2.69 -48.65 18.47
N GLY A 565 3.25 -47.81 17.60
CA GLY A 565 2.94 -47.85 16.16
C GLY A 565 3.12 -46.55 15.38
N VAL A 566 3.06 -45.36 16.00
CA VAL A 566 3.27 -44.07 15.28
C VAL A 566 4.57 -43.36 15.68
N PHE A 567 5.13 -43.69 16.84
CA PHE A 567 6.49 -43.31 17.25
C PHE A 567 7.21 -44.58 17.71
N GLY A 568 7.81 -45.31 16.76
CA GLY A 568 8.46 -46.58 17.05
C GLY A 568 9.69 -46.44 17.97
N PRO A 569 10.02 -47.48 18.77
CA PRO A 569 11.21 -47.53 19.63
C PRO A 569 12.54 -47.71 18.85
N GLY A 570 12.67 -47.12 17.67
CA GLY A 570 13.80 -47.38 16.75
C GLY A 570 14.99 -46.43 16.85
N ASN A 571 14.83 -45.25 17.47
CA ASN A 571 15.81 -44.16 17.30
C ASN A 571 16.57 -43.74 18.56
N GLY A 572 16.43 -44.44 19.67
CA GLY A 572 17.40 -44.20 20.73
C GLY A 572 17.22 -42.81 21.39
N SER A 573 16.01 -42.30 21.66
CA SER A 573 15.88 -40.92 22.15
C SER A 573 14.75 -40.58 23.12
N LEU A 574 15.07 -39.87 24.22
CA LEU A 574 14.17 -39.41 25.29
C LEU A 574 13.80 -37.92 25.16
N ARG A 575 12.51 -37.57 25.32
CA ARG A 575 12.02 -36.17 25.27
C ARG A 575 11.94 -35.55 26.66
N PHE A 576 12.19 -34.25 26.82
CA PHE A 576 11.98 -33.55 28.10
C PHE A 576 11.24 -32.22 27.92
N LEU A 577 10.66 -31.71 29.01
CA LEU A 577 10.12 -30.36 29.10
C LEU A 577 10.82 -29.61 30.25
N ALA A 578 11.46 -28.49 29.95
CA ALA A 578 11.98 -27.58 30.96
C ALA A 578 11.13 -26.31 30.99
N THR A 579 10.61 -25.98 32.16
CA THR A 579 9.82 -24.78 32.42
C THR A 579 10.63 -23.87 33.33
N ALA A 580 10.95 -22.67 32.87
CA ALA A 580 11.62 -21.66 33.68
C ALA A 580 10.75 -20.40 33.78
N ARG A 581 10.68 -19.77 34.96
CA ARG A 581 10.01 -18.48 35.11
C ARG A 581 10.96 -17.37 34.69
N LEU A 582 10.42 -16.41 33.95
CA LEU A 582 11.11 -15.24 33.44
C LEU A 582 10.67 -14.04 34.27
N VAL A 583 11.63 -13.31 34.83
CA VAL A 583 11.44 -12.09 35.62
C VAL A 583 12.33 -11.00 35.03
N PRO A 584 11.86 -9.74 34.92
CA PRO A 584 12.68 -8.65 34.42
C PRO A 584 14.01 -8.52 35.18
N VAL A 585 15.09 -8.28 34.44
CA VAL A 585 16.43 -8.11 35.01
C VAL A 585 16.42 -6.97 36.03
N GLY A 586 16.84 -7.26 37.27
CA GLY A 586 16.82 -6.31 38.39
C GLY A 586 15.72 -6.52 39.43
N GLN A 587 14.67 -7.33 39.14
CA GLN A 587 13.62 -7.69 40.12
C GLN A 587 13.87 -9.03 40.85
N GLU A 588 14.99 -9.69 40.56
CA GLU A 588 15.34 -11.03 41.02
C GLU A 588 15.37 -11.16 42.56
N SER A 589 15.85 -10.14 43.28
CA SER A 589 16.00 -10.21 44.75
C SER A 589 14.67 -10.10 45.50
N ALA A 590 13.70 -9.36 44.94
CA ALA A 590 12.37 -9.22 45.52
C ALA A 590 11.57 -10.51 45.34
N TYR A 591 11.64 -11.10 44.15
CA TYR A 591 10.95 -12.35 43.83
C TYR A 591 11.58 -13.56 44.56
N GLY A 592 12.91 -13.60 44.68
CA GLY A 592 13.63 -14.63 45.44
C GLY A 592 13.32 -14.63 46.94
N LYS A 593 13.04 -13.46 47.54
CA LYS A 593 12.57 -13.36 48.93
C LYS A 593 11.13 -13.86 49.08
N ALA A 594 10.23 -13.48 48.16
CA ALA A 594 8.84 -13.91 48.17
C ALA A 594 8.67 -15.44 48.04
N LEU A 595 9.46 -16.09 47.17
CA LEU A 595 9.45 -17.55 47.01
C LEU A 595 9.98 -18.30 48.24
N ARG A 596 10.96 -17.76 48.97
CA ARG A 596 11.51 -18.38 50.19
C ARG A 596 10.57 -18.29 51.40
N GLN A 597 9.64 -17.34 51.38
CA GLN A 597 8.67 -17.19 52.47
C GLN A 597 7.53 -18.23 52.38
N GLY A 598 7.34 -18.89 51.24
CA GLY A 598 6.25 -19.85 51.04
C GLY A 598 4.87 -19.21 51.22
N PRO A 599 3.78 -19.85 50.76
CA PRO A 599 2.47 -19.47 51.28
C PRO A 599 2.46 -19.89 52.76
N GLU A 600 2.46 -18.93 53.69
CA GLU A 600 2.01 -19.21 55.05
C GLU A 600 0.63 -19.87 54.92
N GLN A 601 0.57 -21.15 55.30
CA GLN A 601 -0.69 -21.86 55.46
C GLN A 601 -1.52 -21.01 56.44
N PRO A 602 -2.71 -20.53 56.08
CA PRO A 602 -3.52 -19.75 57.02
C PRO A 602 -3.97 -20.70 58.14
N ASP A 603 -3.28 -20.63 59.27
CA ASP A 603 -3.78 -21.15 60.54
C ASP A 603 -4.93 -20.25 61.00
N GLY A 604 -6.14 -20.82 61.05
CA GLY A 604 -7.34 -20.21 61.64
C GLY A 604 -8.36 -19.73 60.59
N ALA A 605 -9.65 -20.06 60.64
CA ALA A 605 -10.45 -20.70 61.66
C ALA A 605 -11.65 -21.41 61.00
N PHE A 606 -11.87 -22.68 61.34
CA PHE A 606 -13.18 -23.30 61.18
C PHE A 606 -14.09 -22.71 62.26
N GLU A 607 -14.83 -21.66 61.93
CA GLU A 607 -16.00 -21.27 62.73
C GLU A 607 -17.10 -22.31 62.51
N ALA A 608 -17.42 -23.01 63.60
CA ALA A 608 -18.56 -23.89 63.69
C ALA A 608 -19.85 -23.07 63.53
N LEU A 609 -20.67 -23.44 62.53
CA LEU A 609 -22.06 -23.00 62.42
C LEU A 609 -22.84 -23.46 63.66
N PRO A 610 -23.59 -22.59 64.37
CA PRO A 610 -24.53 -23.03 65.36
C PRO A 610 -25.78 -23.57 64.65
N GLY A 611 -26.20 -24.77 65.05
CA GLY A 611 -27.49 -25.31 64.67
C GLY A 611 -28.64 -24.46 65.21
N GLY A 612 -29.70 -24.36 64.41
CA GLY A 612 -31.00 -23.83 64.79
C GLY A 612 -32.05 -24.30 63.79
N ASN A 613 -33.10 -24.94 64.32
CA ASN A 613 -34.22 -25.60 63.65
C ASN A 613 -34.84 -24.90 62.44
#